data_AF-A0A966LBV1-F1
#
_entry.id   AF-A0A966LBV1-F1
#
_cell.length_a   1.000
_cell.length_b   1.000
_cell.length_c   1.000
_cell.angle_alpha   90.00
_cell.angle_beta   90.00
_cell.angle_gamma   90.00
#
_symmetry.space_group_name_H-M   'P 1'
#
loop_
_entity.id
_entity.type
_entity.pdbx_description
1 polymer ?
#
loop_
_entity_poly.entity_id
_entity_poly.type
_entity_poly.pdbx_seq_one_letter_code
_entity_poly.pdbx_strand_id
1 'polypeptide(L)'
;MSKIFRGYWFYWLLVPCLIAAWQLSLTAEALADPLTLERVYLIDCALLLPILYFLYLHSRATLKAALFRSLALGAAALSYAAWLMPEGTGQVLPYLSWLRWTALPLIIAIELVAFVALMRYIYGSVPKEEELVNQGIPPLVVKLLLMEARFWKRVFRLRV
;
A
#
# COMPACT_ATOMS: atom_id res chain seq x y z
N MET A 1 4.20 20.28 -14.91
CA MET A 1 4.20 19.29 -13.79
C MET A 1 4.84 17.99 -14.27
N SER A 2 5.89 17.52 -13.59
CA SER A 2 6.78 16.45 -14.07
C SER A 2 6.02 15.12 -14.26
N LYS A 3 6.42 14.30 -15.26
CA LYS A 3 5.85 12.96 -15.54
C LYS A 3 5.77 12.05 -14.31
N ILE A 4 6.61 12.30 -13.30
CA ILE A 4 6.67 11.58 -12.02
C ILE A 4 5.40 11.81 -11.19
N PHE A 5 4.86 13.03 -11.16
CA PHE A 5 3.67 13.37 -10.39
C PHE A 5 2.42 12.67 -10.92
N ARG A 6 2.23 12.65 -12.25
CA ARG A 6 1.18 11.82 -12.89
C ARG A 6 1.44 10.32 -12.74
N GLY A 7 2.71 9.93 -12.69
CA GLY A 7 3.14 8.55 -12.49
C GLY A 7 2.76 7.98 -11.13
N TYR A 8 2.79 8.76 -10.05
CA TYR A 8 2.62 8.24 -8.68
C TYR A 8 1.59 9.03 -7.86
N TRP A 9 0.60 9.60 -8.54
CA TRP A 9 -0.39 10.52 -7.92
C TRP A 9 -1.09 9.93 -6.70
N PHE A 10 -1.40 8.62 -6.73
CA PHE A 10 -2.04 7.95 -5.60
C PHE A 10 -1.18 7.97 -4.34
N TYR A 11 0.13 7.70 -4.46
CA TYR A 11 1.02 7.69 -3.29
C TYR A 11 1.23 9.09 -2.73
N TRP A 12 1.26 10.11 -3.60
CA TRP A 12 1.30 11.51 -3.18
C TRP A 12 0.03 11.95 -2.44
N LEU A 13 -1.12 11.34 -2.75
CA LEU A 13 -2.38 11.57 -2.05
C LEU A 13 -2.50 10.72 -0.78
N LEU A 14 -1.99 9.49 -0.79
CA LEU A 14 -2.08 8.55 0.32
C LEU A 14 -1.42 9.09 1.59
N VAL A 15 -0.19 9.58 1.48
CA VAL A 15 0.58 10.09 2.63
C VAL A 15 -0.17 11.21 3.38
N PRO A 16 -0.59 12.32 2.73
CA PRO A 16 -1.34 13.36 3.41
C PRO A 16 -2.71 12.88 3.92
N CYS A 17 -3.38 11.95 3.25
CA CYS A 17 -4.64 11.37 3.76
C CYS A 17 -4.42 10.60 5.07
N LEU A 18 -3.36 9.79 5.17
CA LEU A 18 -3.03 9.06 6.41
C LEU A 18 -2.67 10.03 7.55
N ILE A 19 -1.89 11.07 7.24
CA ILE A 19 -1.56 12.12 8.22
C ILE A 19 -2.81 12.86 8.67
N ALA A 20 -3.71 13.21 7.75
CA ALA A 20 -4.96 13.88 8.08
C ALA A 20 -5.86 13.02 8.97
N ALA A 21 -5.99 11.73 8.67
CA ALA A 21 -6.72 10.77 9.51
C ALA A 21 -6.11 10.69 10.92
N TRP A 22 -4.78 10.62 11.02
CA TRP A 22 -4.12 10.65 12.32
C TRP A 22 -4.37 11.95 13.09
N GLN A 23 -4.24 13.11 12.44
CA GLN A 23 -4.50 14.40 13.08
C GLN A 23 -5.95 14.51 13.55
N LEU A 24 -6.91 14.01 12.75
CA LEU A 24 -8.31 13.97 13.11
C LEU A 24 -8.55 13.12 14.36
N SER A 25 -7.87 11.98 14.52
CA SER A 25 -7.98 11.13 15.71
C SER A 25 -7.61 11.83 17.03
N LEU A 26 -6.79 12.88 16.95
CA LEU A 26 -6.29 13.61 18.11
C LEU A 26 -7.17 14.81 18.49
N THR A 27 -8.22 15.13 17.73
CA THR A 27 -9.07 16.28 18.01
C THR A 27 -10.04 15.99 19.16
N ALA A 28 -10.42 17.03 19.90
CA ALA A 28 -11.40 16.90 20.98
C ALA A 28 -12.77 16.43 20.47
N GLU A 29 -13.15 16.80 19.25
CA GLU A 29 -14.39 16.41 18.58
C GLU A 29 -14.41 14.90 18.29
N ALA A 30 -13.28 14.34 17.84
CA ALA A 30 -13.12 12.92 17.59
C ALA A 30 -13.25 12.07 18.86
N LEU A 31 -12.77 12.58 19.99
CA LEU A 31 -12.92 11.94 21.30
C LEU A 31 -14.33 12.09 21.87
N ALA A 32 -15.00 13.21 21.58
CA ALA A 32 -16.35 13.49 22.06
C ALA A 32 -17.44 12.70 21.28
N ASP A 33 -17.25 12.48 19.98
CA ASP A 33 -18.16 11.70 19.13
C ASP A 33 -17.42 10.63 18.29
N PRO A 34 -17.09 9.48 18.91
CA PRO A 34 -16.38 8.41 18.22
C PRO A 34 -17.23 7.74 17.13
N LEU A 35 -18.57 7.85 17.14
CA LEU A 35 -19.41 7.24 16.11
C LEU A 35 -19.32 7.98 14.78
N THR A 36 -19.30 9.30 14.82
CA THR A 36 -19.10 10.11 13.62
C THR A 36 -17.70 9.89 13.05
N LEU A 37 -16.68 9.79 13.92
CA LEU A 37 -15.32 9.47 13.50
C LEU A 37 -15.22 8.09 12.83
N GLU A 38 -15.91 7.07 13.37
CA GLU A 38 -15.92 5.73 12.79
C GLU A 38 -16.50 5.75 11.37
N ARG A 39 -17.59 6.50 11.14
CA ARG A 39 -18.21 6.64 9.81
C ARG A 39 -17.28 7.29 8.81
N VAL A 40 -16.57 8.35 9.21
CA VAL A 40 -15.56 9.02 8.37
C VAL A 40 -14.49 8.02 7.98
N TYR A 41 -13.94 7.27 8.93
CA TYR A 41 -12.92 6.27 8.62
C TYR A 41 -13.44 5.10 7.78
N LEU A 42 -14.67 4.64 7.96
CA LEU A 42 -15.24 3.61 7.09
C LEU A 42 -15.36 4.11 5.64
N ILE A 43 -15.79 5.35 5.44
CA ILE A 43 -15.88 5.93 4.10
C ILE A 43 -14.47 6.08 3.51
N ASP A 44 -13.54 6.70 4.24
CA ASP A 44 -12.23 7.02 3.71
C ASP A 44 -11.35 5.77 3.53
N CYS A 45 -11.30 4.90 4.54
CA CYS A 45 -10.41 3.73 4.56
C CYS A 45 -11.01 2.50 3.88
N ALA A 46 -12.32 2.25 4.00
CA ALA A 46 -12.94 1.04 3.44
C ALA A 46 -13.41 1.22 1.99
N LEU A 47 -13.77 2.44 1.58
CA LEU A 47 -14.31 2.72 0.25
C LEU A 47 -13.37 3.61 -0.56
N LEU A 48 -13.10 4.83 -0.10
CA LEU A 48 -12.43 5.86 -0.90
C LEU A 48 -11.00 5.43 -1.29
N LEU A 49 -10.16 5.06 -0.32
CA LEU A 49 -8.79 4.64 -0.57
C LEU A 49 -8.69 3.41 -1.50
N PRO A 50 -9.45 2.32 -1.28
CA PRO A 50 -9.49 1.19 -2.21
C PRO A 50 -9.95 1.57 -3.61
N ILE A 51 -10.99 2.40 -3.75
CA ILE A 51 -11.49 2.83 -5.06
C ILE A 51 -10.45 3.67 -5.79
N LEU A 52 -9.83 4.64 -5.11
CA LEU A 52 -8.76 5.47 -5.69
C LEU A 52 -7.56 4.62 -6.10
N TYR A 53 -7.19 3.63 -5.30
CA TYR A 53 -6.10 2.72 -5.64
C TYR A 53 -6.45 1.78 -6.79
N PHE A 54 -7.70 1.33 -6.88
CA PHE A 54 -8.20 0.58 -8.02
C PHE A 54 -8.14 1.40 -9.30
N LEU A 55 -8.59 2.66 -9.28
CA LEU A 55 -8.50 3.58 -10.42
C LEU A 55 -7.05 3.84 -10.83
N TYR A 56 -6.15 3.96 -9.85
CA TYR A 56 -4.72 4.07 -10.08
C TYR A 56 -4.14 2.82 -10.78
N LEU A 57 -4.55 1.62 -10.35
CA LEU A 57 -4.08 0.34 -10.87
C LEU A 57 -4.79 -0.11 -12.15
N HIS A 58 -5.99 0.37 -12.44
CA HIS A 58 -6.82 -0.09 -13.57
C HIS A 58 -6.10 0.06 -14.92
N SER A 59 -5.28 1.10 -15.08
CA SER A 59 -4.50 1.36 -16.29
C SER A 59 -3.11 0.71 -16.30
N ARG A 60 -2.74 -0.05 -15.25
CA ARG A 60 -1.35 -0.48 -15.00
C ARG A 60 -1.20 -1.95 -14.64
N ALA A 61 -2.28 -2.62 -14.24
CA ALA A 61 -2.29 -4.00 -13.81
C ALA A 61 -3.51 -4.72 -14.41
N THR A 62 -3.48 -6.05 -14.36
CA THR A 62 -4.67 -6.85 -14.71
C THR A 62 -5.81 -6.55 -13.75
N LEU A 63 -7.06 -6.61 -14.23
CA LEU A 63 -8.26 -6.34 -13.42
C LEU A 63 -8.28 -7.14 -12.11
N LYS A 64 -7.92 -8.44 -12.17
CA LYS A 64 -7.83 -9.29 -10.98
C LYS A 64 -6.79 -8.76 -9.99
N ALA A 65 -5.58 -8.44 -10.46
CA ALA A 65 -4.52 -7.93 -9.59
C ALA A 65 -4.87 -6.55 -9.00
N ALA A 66 -5.49 -5.67 -9.79
CA ALA A 66 -5.97 -4.37 -9.34
C ALA A 66 -7.01 -4.52 -8.21
N LEU A 67 -7.98 -5.42 -8.38
CA LEU A 67 -9.01 -5.70 -7.38
C LEU A 67 -8.41 -6.24 -6.08
N PHE A 68 -7.60 -7.30 -6.15
CA PHE A 68 -6.99 -7.89 -4.95
C PHE A 68 -6.09 -6.91 -4.20
N ARG A 69 -5.28 -6.12 -4.92
CA ARG A 69 -4.41 -5.10 -4.30
C ARG A 69 -5.21 -3.96 -3.66
N SER A 70 -6.35 -3.61 -4.24
CA SER A 70 -7.24 -2.57 -3.70
C SER A 70 -7.98 -3.04 -2.45
N LEU A 71 -8.45 -4.28 -2.44
CA LEU A 71 -9.03 -4.91 -1.25
C LEU A 71 -7.99 -5.07 -0.13
N ALA A 72 -6.76 -5.46 -0.48
CA ALA A 72 -5.66 -5.55 0.48
C ALA A 72 -5.38 -4.19 1.15
N LEU A 73 -5.32 -3.13 0.35
CA LEU A 73 -5.16 -1.78 0.86
C LEU A 73 -6.33 -1.37 1.76
N GLY A 74 -7.57 -1.68 1.39
CA GLY A 74 -8.74 -1.39 2.23
C GLY A 74 -8.71 -2.10 3.57
N ALA A 75 -8.34 -3.38 3.58
CA ALA A 75 -8.16 -4.14 4.81
C ALA A 75 -7.05 -3.55 5.70
N ALA A 76 -5.95 -3.10 5.10
CA ALA A 76 -4.87 -2.41 5.80
C ALA A 76 -5.31 -1.06 6.37
N ALA A 77 -6.00 -0.25 5.58
CA ALA A 77 -6.52 1.05 5.98
C ALA A 77 -7.58 0.91 7.10
N LEU A 78 -8.43 -0.11 7.06
CA LEU A 78 -9.36 -0.43 8.15
C LEU A 78 -8.64 -0.83 9.45
N SER A 79 -7.51 -1.52 9.34
CA SER A 79 -6.67 -1.84 10.50
C SER A 79 -6.08 -0.58 11.11
N TYR A 80 -5.62 0.34 10.26
CA TYR A 80 -5.11 1.65 10.68
C TYR A 80 -6.20 2.50 11.33
N ALA A 81 -7.39 2.60 10.74
CA ALA A 81 -8.54 3.30 11.31
C ALA A 81 -8.92 2.78 12.69
N ALA A 82 -8.91 1.46 12.89
CA ALA A 82 -9.24 0.88 14.18
C ALA A 82 -8.16 1.06 15.24
N TRP A 83 -6.90 1.25 14.83
CA TRP A 83 -5.82 1.65 15.76
C TRP A 83 -5.93 3.12 16.18
N LEU A 84 -6.47 3.98 15.30
CA LEU A 84 -6.72 5.39 15.59
C LEU A 84 -7.96 5.62 16.47
N MET A 85 -8.88 4.66 16.54
CA MET A 85 -10.07 4.77 17.38
C MET A 85 -9.74 4.55 18.86
N PRO A 86 -10.39 5.28 19.79
CA PRO A 86 -10.31 4.97 21.21
C PRO A 86 -10.78 3.53 21.52
N GLU A 87 -10.11 2.85 22.44
CA GLU A 87 -10.44 1.46 22.78
C GLU A 87 -11.89 1.31 23.27
N GLY A 88 -12.55 0.24 22.83
CA GLY A 88 -13.96 -0.03 23.19
C GLY A 88 -14.98 0.88 22.51
N THR A 89 -14.54 1.78 21.61
CA THR A 89 -15.43 2.60 20.78
C THR A 89 -15.55 2.01 19.38
N GLY A 90 -16.71 2.18 18.76
CA GLY A 90 -17.01 1.68 17.41
C GLY A 90 -18.08 0.58 17.39
N GLN A 91 -19.01 0.70 16.46
CA GLN A 91 -20.12 -0.22 16.24
C GLN A 91 -19.86 -1.19 15.09
N VAL A 92 -18.98 -0.87 14.14
CA VAL A 92 -18.82 -1.62 12.88
C VAL A 92 -17.40 -2.17 12.74
N LEU A 93 -16.39 -1.38 13.07
CA LEU A 93 -14.98 -1.79 13.01
C LEU A 93 -14.66 -3.06 13.81
N PRO A 94 -15.27 -3.32 14.99
CA PRO A 94 -15.06 -4.57 15.71
C PRO A 94 -15.54 -5.81 14.93
N TYR A 95 -16.66 -5.71 14.20
CA TYR A 95 -17.20 -6.81 13.38
C TYR A 95 -16.36 -7.05 12.13
N LEU A 96 -15.62 -6.06 11.66
CA LEU A 96 -14.67 -6.17 10.55
C LEU A 96 -13.28 -6.64 11.00
N SER A 97 -13.12 -7.03 12.26
CA SER A 97 -11.84 -7.53 12.81
C SER A 97 -11.25 -8.66 11.96
N TRP A 98 -12.03 -9.64 11.53
CA TRP A 98 -11.55 -10.73 10.66
C TRP A 98 -10.87 -10.23 9.37
N LEU A 99 -11.38 -9.15 8.78
CA LEU A 99 -10.81 -8.54 7.57
C LEU A 99 -9.48 -7.84 7.87
N ARG A 100 -9.33 -7.28 9.07
CA ARG A 100 -8.08 -6.67 9.53
C ARG A 100 -6.97 -7.72 9.73
N TRP A 101 -7.31 -8.89 10.26
CA TRP A 101 -6.35 -9.99 10.45
C TRP A 101 -5.85 -10.59 9.13
N THR A 102 -6.62 -10.47 8.03
CA THR A 102 -6.16 -10.90 6.70
C THR A 102 -5.30 -9.86 5.99
N ALA A 103 -5.33 -8.59 6.41
CA ALA A 103 -4.52 -7.53 5.83
C ALA A 103 -3.02 -7.78 6.02
N LEU A 104 -2.61 -8.17 7.23
CA LEU A 104 -1.18 -8.34 7.57
C LEU A 104 -0.53 -9.48 6.78
N PRO A 105 -1.10 -10.71 6.71
CA PRO A 105 -0.56 -11.78 5.87
C PRO A 105 -0.52 -11.42 4.39
N LEU A 106 -1.51 -10.65 3.91
CA LEU A 106 -1.60 -10.25 2.51
C LEU A 106 -0.55 -9.19 2.15
N ILE A 107 -0.31 -8.21 3.03
CA ILE A 107 0.80 -7.25 2.90
C ILE A 107 2.13 -8.00 2.93
N ILE A 108 2.32 -8.89 3.90
CA ILE A 108 3.53 -9.71 4.01
C ILE A 108 3.73 -10.53 2.74
N ALA A 109 2.69 -11.15 2.18
CA ALA A 109 2.80 -11.90 0.93
C ALA A 109 3.21 -11.02 -0.25
N ILE A 110 2.67 -9.80 -0.36
CA ILE A 110 3.06 -8.82 -1.39
C ILE A 110 4.53 -8.42 -1.22
N GLU A 111 4.96 -8.10 0.00
CA GLU A 111 6.36 -7.78 0.29
C GLU A 111 7.28 -8.97 0.06
N LEU A 112 6.85 -10.19 0.38
CA LEU A 112 7.61 -11.42 0.15
C LEU A 112 7.79 -11.67 -1.34
N VAL A 113 6.78 -11.42 -2.18
CA VAL A 113 6.94 -11.50 -3.64
C VAL A 113 7.94 -10.45 -4.14
N ALA A 114 7.87 -9.22 -3.63
CA ALA A 114 8.85 -8.18 -3.97
C ALA A 114 10.26 -8.55 -3.51
N PHE A 115 10.40 -9.10 -2.30
CA PHE A 115 11.65 -9.58 -1.73
C PHE A 115 12.22 -10.78 -2.51
N VAL A 116 11.39 -11.75 -2.88
CA VAL A 116 11.81 -12.89 -3.71
C VAL A 116 12.22 -12.43 -5.11
N ALA A 117 11.52 -11.46 -5.70
CA ALA A 117 11.92 -10.85 -6.96
C ALA A 117 13.27 -10.12 -6.83
N LEU A 118 13.48 -9.39 -5.73
CA LEU A 118 14.75 -8.75 -5.39
C LEU A 118 15.87 -9.79 -5.19
N MET A 119 15.64 -10.85 -4.43
CA MET A 119 16.62 -11.91 -4.19
C MET A 119 16.96 -12.68 -5.47
N ARG A 120 15.96 -12.98 -6.31
CA ARG A 120 16.20 -13.54 -7.66
C ARG A 120 17.01 -12.59 -8.53
N TYR A 121 16.87 -11.29 -8.36
CA TYR A 121 17.68 -10.30 -9.06
C TYR A 121 19.11 -10.18 -8.49
N ILE A 122 19.28 -10.25 -7.16
CA ILE A 122 20.60 -10.24 -6.49
C ILE A 122 21.40 -11.49 -6.82
N TYR A 123 20.77 -12.67 -6.80
CA TYR A 123 21.43 -13.96 -6.95
C TYR A 123 21.33 -14.56 -8.37
N GLY A 124 20.53 -13.97 -9.25
CA GLY A 124 20.38 -14.37 -10.66
C GLY A 124 21.24 -13.53 -11.64
N SER A 125 21.30 -13.99 -12.88
CA SER A 125 21.84 -13.23 -14.01
C SER A 125 20.99 -11.98 -14.27
N VAL A 126 21.63 -10.87 -14.64
CA VAL A 126 21.01 -9.54 -14.86
C VAL A 126 19.73 -9.65 -15.73
N PRO A 127 18.51 -9.51 -15.16
CA PRO A 127 17.29 -9.43 -15.91
C PRO A 127 17.24 -8.09 -16.63
N LYS A 128 16.75 -8.12 -17.87
CA LYS A 128 16.60 -6.90 -18.67
C LYS A 128 15.49 -6.05 -18.07
N GLU A 129 15.72 -4.75 -17.95
CA GLU A 129 14.76 -3.77 -17.41
C GLU A 129 13.38 -3.89 -18.08
N GLU A 130 13.36 -4.27 -19.36
CA GLU A 130 12.17 -4.52 -20.18
C GLU A 130 11.31 -5.70 -19.70
N GLU A 131 11.90 -6.78 -19.18
CA GLU A 131 11.13 -7.94 -18.70
C GLU A 131 10.34 -7.63 -17.42
N LEU A 132 10.90 -6.81 -16.52
CA LEU A 132 10.25 -6.44 -15.26
C LEU A 132 9.12 -5.43 -15.47
N VAL A 133 9.29 -4.51 -16.43
CA VAL A 133 8.22 -3.60 -16.86
C VAL A 133 7.08 -4.38 -17.51
N ASN A 134 7.39 -5.38 -18.33
CA ASN A 134 6.38 -6.27 -18.95
C ASN A 134 5.62 -7.12 -17.94
N GLN A 135 6.18 -7.39 -16.76
CA GLN A 135 5.49 -8.05 -15.64
C GLN A 135 4.55 -7.11 -14.86
N GLY A 136 4.40 -5.85 -15.30
CA GLY A 136 3.50 -4.87 -14.70
C GLY A 136 4.08 -4.14 -13.49
N ILE A 137 5.40 -4.18 -13.31
CA ILE A 137 6.10 -3.43 -12.25
C ILE A 137 6.35 -2.00 -12.77
N PRO A 138 5.99 -0.94 -12.01
CA PRO A 138 6.20 0.43 -12.46
C PRO A 138 7.67 0.73 -12.76
N PRO A 139 8.01 1.46 -13.85
CA PRO A 139 9.39 1.67 -14.28
C PRO A 139 10.32 2.31 -13.23
N LEU A 140 9.79 3.18 -12.38
CA LEU A 140 10.58 3.81 -11.31
C LEU A 140 10.89 2.81 -10.19
N VAL A 141 9.95 1.90 -9.90
CA VAL A 141 10.12 0.80 -8.95
C VAL A 141 11.13 -0.20 -9.50
N VAL A 142 11.07 -0.51 -10.80
CA VAL A 142 12.11 -1.30 -11.48
C VAL A 142 13.48 -0.63 -11.33
N LYS A 143 13.60 0.67 -11.58
CA LYS A 143 14.88 1.39 -11.41
C LYS A 143 15.40 1.37 -9.99
N LEU A 144 14.56 1.58 -8.99
CA LEU A 144 14.93 1.52 -7.58
C LEU A 144 15.35 0.10 -7.18
N LEU A 145 14.61 -0.92 -7.59
CA LEU A 145 14.97 -2.34 -7.41
C LEU A 145 16.33 -2.65 -8.05
N LEU A 146 16.56 -2.19 -9.30
CA LEU A 146 17.82 -2.35 -10.00
C LEU A 146 18.97 -1.59 -9.33
N MET A 147 18.70 -0.47 -8.65
CA MET A 147 19.69 0.29 -7.89
C MET A 147 20.04 -0.40 -6.57
N GLU A 148 19.03 -0.82 -5.80
CA GLU A 148 19.24 -1.51 -4.52
C GLU A 148 20.01 -2.80 -4.70
N ALA A 149 19.68 -3.60 -5.70
CA ALA A 149 20.39 -4.86 -5.86
C ALA A 149 21.77 -4.72 -6.53
N ARG A 150 22.03 -3.63 -7.27
CA ARG A 150 23.42 -3.23 -7.59
C ARG A 150 24.20 -2.81 -6.35
N PHE A 151 23.56 -2.11 -5.42
CA PHE A 151 24.16 -1.77 -4.12
C PHE A 151 24.51 -3.04 -3.35
N TRP A 152 23.59 -4.00 -3.21
CA TRP A 152 23.83 -5.25 -2.50
C TRP A 152 24.86 -6.16 -3.20
N LYS A 153 24.84 -6.29 -4.53
CA LYS A 153 25.91 -7.01 -5.26
C LYS A 153 27.28 -6.40 -4.98
N ARG A 154 27.38 -5.07 -4.90
CA ARG A 154 28.62 -4.37 -4.57
C ARG A 154 29.04 -4.60 -3.12
N VAL A 155 28.11 -4.54 -2.17
CA VAL A 155 28.37 -4.81 -0.74
C VAL A 155 28.90 -6.23 -0.53
N PHE A 156 28.31 -7.22 -1.19
CA PHE A 156 28.67 -8.63 -1.03
C PHE A 156 29.73 -9.14 -2.04
N ARG A 157 30.31 -8.26 -2.87
CA ARG A 157 31.23 -8.61 -3.99
C ARG A 157 30.70 -9.75 -4.89
N LEU A 158 29.40 -9.82 -5.07
CA LEU A 158 28.78 -10.73 -6.01
C LEU A 158 29.09 -10.24 -7.43
N ARG A 159 29.46 -11.15 -8.34
CA ARG A 159 29.91 -10.83 -9.69
C ARG A 159 28.82 -10.01 -10.42
N VAL A 160 29.20 -8.81 -10.88
CA VAL A 160 28.32 -7.87 -11.61
C VAL A 160 27.98 -8.44 -12.97
#